data_AF-A0A0R3RAJ0-F1
#
_entry.id   AF-A0A0R3RAJ0-F1
#
_cell.length_a   1.000
_cell.length_b   1.000
_cell.length_c   1.000
_cell.angle_alpha   90.00
_cell.angle_beta   90.00
_cell.angle_gamma   90.00
#
_symmetry.space_group_name_H-M   'P 1'
#
loop_
_entity.id
_entity.type
_entity.pdbx_description
1 polymer ?
#
loop_
_entity_poly.entity_id
_entity_poly.type
_entity_poly.pdbx_seq_one_letter_code
_entity_poly.pdbx_strand_id
1 'polypeptide(L)'
;MSHTLQYFYAIKEIFMGGRCVCNGHADTCDILDIRRSNILLCRCEHNTCGDHCEFCCPGFEQKMWQRSKEGAEFVCEPCNCHGHSEECVYEKELDRMHSSLDIHGNYDGGGRCLNCRDNTEGINCNKCIFGYYRPKTKWWNETDVCQRLLS
;
A
#
# COMPACT_ATOMS: atom_id res chain seq x y z
N MET A 1 13.71 -8.00 72.33
CA MET A 1 13.27 -7.08 71.27
C MET A 1 13.39 -7.83 69.96
N SER A 2 12.28 -8.02 69.24
CA SER A 2 12.24 -8.79 67.99
C SER A 2 12.79 -7.92 66.85
N HIS A 3 13.92 -8.30 66.27
CA HIS A 3 14.45 -7.66 65.08
C HIS A 3 13.62 -8.11 63.87
N THR A 4 12.73 -7.24 63.40
CA THR A 4 12.12 -7.41 62.09
C THR A 4 13.20 -7.10 61.05
N LEU A 5 13.56 -8.09 60.24
CA LEU A 5 14.46 -7.87 59.10
C LEU A 5 13.81 -6.87 58.15
N GLN A 6 14.47 -5.74 57.96
CA GLN A 6 14.01 -4.71 57.04
C GLN A 6 14.58 -5.02 55.65
N TYR A 7 13.74 -5.57 54.79
CA TYR A 7 14.08 -5.84 53.40
C TYR A 7 13.76 -4.63 52.55
N PHE A 8 14.77 -4.11 51.85
CA PHE A 8 14.61 -2.99 50.92
C PHE A 8 15.18 -3.37 49.55
N TYR A 9 14.54 -2.85 48.50
CA TYR A 9 15.04 -2.87 47.13
C TYR A 9 15.38 -1.44 46.73
N ALA A 10 16.56 -1.21 46.17
CA ALA A 10 17.00 0.08 45.66
C ALA A 10 17.58 -0.11 44.26
N ILE A 11 17.02 0.62 43.29
CA ILE A 11 17.49 0.63 41.90
C ILE A 11 18.16 1.96 41.65
N LYS A 12 19.41 1.94 41.18
CA LYS A 12 20.15 3.15 40.81
C LYS A 12 19.76 3.61 39.40
N GLU A 13 19.80 2.70 38.42
CA GLU A 13 19.52 2.96 37.01
C GLU A 13 18.89 1.72 36.35
N ILE A 14 18.07 1.94 35.33
CA ILE A 14 17.51 0.90 34.46
C ILE A 14 17.80 1.30 33.01
N PHE A 15 18.45 0.40 32.26
CA PHE A 15 18.65 0.55 30.83
C PHE A 15 17.80 -0.46 30.09
N MET A 16 16.99 0.02 29.15
CA MET A 16 16.15 -0.82 28.29
C MET A 16 16.48 -0.49 26.83
N GLY A 17 17.14 -1.43 26.16
CA GLY A 17 17.38 -1.35 24.71
C GLY A 17 16.15 -1.83 23.95
N GLY A 18 15.81 -1.16 22.85
CA GLY A 18 14.70 -1.52 21.98
C GLY A 18 14.93 -1.01 20.56
N ARG A 19 14.06 -1.45 19.65
CA ARG A 19 14.00 -0.95 18.27
C ARG A 19 12.55 -0.76 17.86
N CYS A 20 12.30 0.16 16.94
CA CYS A 20 11.00 0.29 16.31
C CYS A 20 10.67 -0.94 15.46
N VAL A 21 9.39 -1.29 15.40
CA VAL A 21 8.89 -2.41 14.59
C VAL A 21 8.32 -1.84 13.30
N CYS A 22 9.15 -1.79 12.24
CA CYS A 22 8.75 -1.24 10.94
C CYS A 22 8.53 -2.31 9.87
N ASN A 23 8.32 -3.57 10.28
CA ASN A 23 8.06 -4.71 9.40
C ASN A 23 9.11 -4.95 8.29
N GLY A 24 10.33 -4.43 8.44
CA GLY A 24 11.39 -4.52 7.44
C GLY A 24 11.32 -3.46 6.34
N HIS A 25 10.43 -2.47 6.46
CA HIS A 25 10.25 -1.39 5.48
C HIS A 25 10.72 -0.03 5.98
N ALA A 26 11.52 0.04 7.04
CA ALA A 26 12.20 1.27 7.42
C ALA A 26 13.41 0.95 8.30
N ASP A 27 14.49 1.70 8.07
CA ASP A 27 15.69 1.65 8.90
C ASP A 27 15.64 2.65 10.07
N THR A 28 14.73 3.62 10.02
CA THR A 28 14.62 4.68 11.03
C THR A 28 13.18 4.93 11.47
N CYS A 29 13.05 5.43 12.70
CA CYS A 29 11.78 5.92 13.25
C CYS A 29 12.02 7.22 14.02
N ASP A 30 11.06 8.13 13.96
CA ASP A 30 11.19 9.49 14.46
C ASP A 30 9.83 10.07 14.87
N ILE A 31 9.81 11.26 15.46
CA ILE A 31 8.57 11.99 15.73
C ILE A 31 8.11 12.65 14.42
N LEU A 32 7.25 11.97 13.67
CA LEU A 32 6.73 12.46 12.39
C LEU A 32 5.42 13.25 12.52
N ASP A 33 4.70 13.09 13.63
CA ASP A 33 3.49 13.84 13.94
C ASP A 33 3.64 14.56 15.29
N ILE A 34 3.66 15.90 15.24
CA ILE A 34 3.81 16.76 16.42
C ILE A 34 2.67 16.56 17.41
N ARG A 35 1.47 16.15 16.96
CA ARG A 35 0.33 15.84 17.84
C ARG A 35 0.53 14.53 18.59
N ARG A 36 1.47 13.68 18.15
CA ARG A 36 1.82 12.38 18.73
C ARG A 36 3.29 12.34 19.12
N SER A 37 3.79 13.41 19.73
CA SER A 37 5.21 13.58 20.09
C SER A 37 5.75 12.57 21.11
N ASN A 38 4.89 11.77 21.73
CA ASN A 38 5.26 10.68 22.63
C ASN A 38 5.41 9.31 21.93
N ILE A 39 5.25 9.24 20.60
CA ILE A 39 5.33 8.02 19.80
C ILE A 39 6.31 8.22 18.65
N LEU A 40 7.21 7.25 18.45
CA LEU A 40 8.07 7.20 17.27
C LEU A 40 7.34 6.45 16.16
N LEU A 41 7.26 7.07 14.98
CA LEU A 41 6.65 6.50 13.78
C LEU A 41 7.75 6.09 12.81
N CYS A 42 7.55 4.98 12.10
CA CYS A 42 8.48 4.52 11.09
C CYS A 42 8.53 5.49 9.90
N ARG A 43 9.74 5.79 9.41
CA ARG A 43 9.91 6.47 8.11
C ARG A 43 9.82 5.42 7.01
N CYS A 44 8.59 5.04 6.66
CA CYS A 44 8.34 3.93 5.75
C CYS A 44 8.93 4.14 4.35
N GLU A 45 9.48 3.06 3.82
CA GLU A 45 10.02 2.87 2.48
C GLU A 45 9.16 1.82 1.74
N HIS A 46 9.64 1.32 0.60
CA HIS A 46 9.00 0.20 -0.11
C HIS A 46 7.52 0.42 -0.47
N ASN A 47 7.12 1.69 -0.62
CA ASN A 47 5.74 2.14 -0.84
C ASN A 47 4.75 1.61 0.21
N THR A 48 5.22 1.48 1.46
CA THR A 48 4.39 1.12 2.61
C THR A 48 4.03 2.34 3.44
N CYS A 49 2.89 2.26 4.09
CA CYS A 49 2.30 3.30 4.90
C CYS A 49 1.80 2.71 6.23
N GLY A 50 1.47 3.59 7.17
CA GLY A 50 1.09 3.24 8.54
C GLY A 50 2.20 3.58 9.54
N ASP A 51 1.86 3.54 10.83
CA ASP A 51 2.79 3.87 11.91
C ASP A 51 3.99 2.90 11.95
N HIS A 52 3.76 1.68 11.48
CA HIS A 52 4.68 0.53 11.51
C HIS A 52 4.91 -0.04 10.10
N CYS A 53 4.53 0.68 9.04
CA CYS A 53 4.63 0.23 7.65
C CYS A 53 3.82 -1.06 7.38
N GLU A 54 2.64 -1.15 7.99
CA GLU A 54 1.82 -2.36 8.05
C GLU A 54 0.79 -2.51 6.91
N PHE A 55 0.77 -1.58 5.96
CA PHE A 55 -0.02 -1.70 4.73
C PHE A 55 0.67 -1.01 3.53
N CYS A 56 0.29 -1.36 2.31
CA CYS A 56 0.72 -0.64 1.11
C CYS A 56 0.05 0.74 1.04
N CYS A 57 0.78 1.76 0.60
CA CYS A 57 0.22 3.09 0.42
C CYS A 57 -0.89 3.10 -0.65
N PRO A 58 -1.83 4.06 -0.58
CA PRO A 58 -2.84 4.25 -1.63
C PRO A 58 -2.23 4.31 -3.03
N GLY A 59 -2.73 3.48 -3.92
CA GLY A 59 -2.26 3.32 -5.30
C GLY A 59 -1.21 2.21 -5.51
N PHE A 60 -0.71 1.59 -4.43
CA PHE A 60 0.32 0.55 -4.42
C PHE A 60 -0.19 -0.85 -4.02
N GLU A 61 -1.48 -1.09 -4.20
CA GLU A 61 -2.16 -2.33 -3.81
C GLU A 61 -2.26 -3.37 -4.93
N GLN A 62 -1.30 -3.46 -5.85
CA GLN A 62 -1.30 -4.51 -6.89
C GLN A 62 -1.07 -5.91 -6.30
N LYS A 63 -0.27 -6.01 -5.23
CA LYS A 63 0.03 -7.25 -4.52
C LYS A 63 -0.43 -7.18 -3.07
N MET A 64 -0.68 -8.35 -2.47
CA MET A 64 -0.90 -8.45 -1.03
C MET A 64 0.34 -7.98 -0.27
N TRP A 65 0.18 -7.05 0.66
CA TRP A 65 1.26 -6.59 1.54
C TRP A 65 1.94 -7.76 2.26
N GLN A 66 3.27 -7.71 2.36
CA GLN A 66 4.09 -8.67 3.08
C GLN A 66 5.23 -7.96 3.80
N ARG A 67 5.68 -8.50 4.93
CA ARG A 67 6.90 -8.04 5.60
C ARG A 67 8.10 -8.20 4.67
N SER A 68 8.91 -7.15 4.57
CA SER A 68 10.21 -7.23 3.90
C SER A 68 11.23 -7.99 4.76
N LYS A 69 12.07 -8.80 4.10
CA LYS A 69 13.12 -9.61 4.73
C LYS A 69 14.44 -9.36 4.03
N GLU A 70 15.53 -9.53 4.76
CA GLU A 70 16.88 -9.47 4.20
C GLU A 70 17.04 -10.50 3.06
N GLY A 71 17.49 -10.03 1.89
CA GLY A 71 17.63 -10.85 0.67
C GLY A 71 16.33 -11.20 -0.05
N ALA A 72 15.17 -10.78 0.47
CA ALA A 72 13.85 -10.94 -0.15
C ALA A 72 12.98 -9.73 0.19
N GLU A 73 13.37 -8.58 -0.35
CA GLU A 73 12.66 -7.33 -0.15
C GLU A 73 11.27 -7.39 -0.76
N PHE A 74 10.28 -6.90 -0.01
CA PHE A 74 8.92 -6.72 -0.53
C PHE A 74 8.67 -5.22 -0.71
N VAL A 75 8.38 -4.85 -1.96
CA VAL A 75 8.00 -3.49 -2.34
C VAL A 75 6.56 -3.53 -2.84
N CYS A 76 5.70 -2.69 -2.28
CA CYS A 76 4.34 -2.55 -2.76
C CYS A 76 4.35 -1.97 -4.18
N GLU A 77 3.66 -2.67 -5.08
CA GLU A 77 3.65 -2.39 -6.51
C GLU A 77 2.44 -1.53 -6.89
N PRO A 78 2.62 -0.47 -7.69
CA PRO A 78 1.52 0.37 -8.12
C PRO A 78 0.53 -0.39 -9.00
N CYS A 79 -0.75 -0.12 -8.79
CA CYS A 79 -1.81 -0.66 -9.65
C CYS A 79 -1.76 -0.06 -11.05
N ASN A 80 -2.10 -0.87 -12.06
CA ASN A 80 -2.26 -0.36 -13.42
C ASN A 80 -3.71 0.07 -13.66
N CYS A 81 -3.96 1.38 -13.61
CA CYS A 81 -5.28 1.95 -13.94
C CYS A 81 -5.29 2.68 -15.29
N HIS A 82 -4.26 2.44 -16.12
CA HIS A 82 -4.02 3.17 -17.36
C HIS A 82 -4.07 4.71 -17.23
N GLY A 83 -3.76 5.26 -16.06
CA GLY A 83 -3.84 6.71 -15.78
C GLY A 83 -5.24 7.25 -15.48
N HIS A 84 -6.27 6.40 -15.54
CA HIS A 84 -7.66 6.80 -15.28
C HIS A 84 -8.04 6.77 -13.80
N SER A 85 -7.17 6.27 -12.94
CA SER A 85 -7.31 6.38 -11.49
C SER A 85 -5.93 6.36 -10.81
N GLU A 86 -5.86 6.94 -9.63
CA GLU A 86 -4.71 6.89 -8.71
C GLU A 86 -5.03 6.05 -7.46
N GLU A 87 -6.26 5.51 -7.38
CA GLU A 87 -6.76 4.76 -6.24
C GLU A 87 -7.07 3.31 -6.67
N CYS A 88 -6.64 2.34 -5.86
CA CYS A 88 -6.98 0.95 -6.06
C CYS A 88 -7.07 0.19 -4.73
N VAL A 89 -7.57 -1.03 -4.80
CA VAL A 89 -7.59 -1.97 -3.68
C VAL A 89 -7.09 -3.34 -4.13
N TYR A 90 -6.43 -4.05 -3.24
CA TYR A 90 -6.05 -5.43 -3.49
C TYR A 90 -7.23 -6.38 -3.26
N GLU A 91 -7.53 -7.23 -4.25
CA GLU A 91 -8.52 -8.29 -4.16
C GLU A 91 -7.90 -9.65 -4.46
N LYS A 92 -7.90 -10.52 -3.43
CA LYS A 92 -7.31 -11.86 -3.51
C LYS A 92 -7.88 -12.72 -4.64
N GLU A 93 -9.16 -12.60 -4.93
CA GLU A 93 -9.77 -13.43 -5.98
C GLU A 93 -9.32 -12.99 -7.39
N LEU A 94 -9.04 -11.70 -7.61
CA LEU A 94 -8.49 -11.22 -8.89
C LEU A 94 -7.07 -11.72 -9.12
N ASP A 95 -6.27 -11.77 -8.05
CA ASP A 95 -4.93 -12.36 -8.07
C ASP A 95 -4.97 -13.85 -8.45
N ARG A 96 -5.82 -14.61 -7.76
CA ARG A 96 -6.00 -16.05 -8.02
C ARG A 96 -6.53 -16.35 -9.42
N MET A 97 -7.35 -15.45 -9.96
CA MET A 97 -7.92 -15.58 -11.30
C MET A 97 -7.04 -14.97 -12.40
N HIS A 98 -5.85 -14.44 -12.08
CA HIS A 98 -4.97 -13.76 -13.04
C HIS A 98 -5.74 -12.72 -13.88
N SER A 99 -6.50 -11.86 -13.19
CA SER A 99 -7.47 -10.96 -13.83
C SER A 99 -7.14 -9.47 -13.70
N SER A 100 -6.13 -9.11 -12.89
CA SER A 100 -5.60 -7.75 -12.84
C SER A 100 -4.27 -7.66 -13.58
N LEU A 101 -4.14 -6.64 -14.41
CA LEU A 101 -2.90 -6.30 -15.12
C LEU A 101 -1.96 -5.52 -14.20
N ASP A 102 -0.69 -5.90 -14.14
CA ASP A 102 0.36 -5.14 -13.47
C ASP A 102 0.90 -4.01 -14.38
N ILE A 103 1.87 -3.24 -13.88
CA ILE A 103 2.54 -2.16 -14.62
C ILE A 103 3.53 -2.64 -15.69
N HIS A 104 3.85 -3.94 -15.69
CA HIS A 104 4.76 -4.59 -16.63
C HIS A 104 4.03 -5.26 -17.80
N GLY A 105 2.70 -5.28 -17.77
CA GLY A 105 1.85 -5.89 -18.80
C GLY A 105 1.52 -7.37 -18.55
N ASN A 106 1.75 -7.89 -17.35
CA ASN A 106 1.42 -9.26 -16.97
C ASN A 106 0.14 -9.30 -16.13
N TYR A 107 -0.61 -10.40 -16.24
CA TYR A 107 -1.77 -10.65 -15.39
C TYR A 107 -1.34 -11.28 -14.06
N ASP A 108 -0.64 -10.49 -13.26
CA ASP A 108 -0.04 -10.91 -12.01
C ASP A 108 -0.40 -9.90 -10.91
N GLY A 109 -1.12 -10.35 -9.88
CA GLY A 109 -1.64 -9.50 -8.82
C GLY A 109 -3.16 -9.31 -8.87
N GLY A 110 -3.65 -8.56 -7.88
CA GLY A 110 -5.08 -8.42 -7.58
C GLY A 110 -5.55 -6.97 -7.47
N GLY A 111 -4.80 -6.01 -8.00
CA GLY A 111 -5.18 -4.60 -7.93
C GLY A 111 -6.46 -4.32 -8.72
N ARG A 112 -7.48 -3.74 -8.06
CA ARG A 112 -8.69 -3.23 -8.71
C ARG A 112 -8.77 -1.73 -8.54
N CYS A 113 -8.79 -1.02 -9.66
CA CYS A 113 -8.93 0.44 -9.68
C CYS A 113 -10.30 0.87 -9.13
N LEU A 114 -10.29 2.00 -8.43
CA LEU A 114 -11.48 2.68 -7.94
C LEU A 114 -11.71 3.95 -8.76
N ASN A 115 -12.96 4.41 -8.83
CA ASN A 115 -13.27 5.75 -9.35
C ASN A 115 -12.66 6.06 -10.74
N CYS A 116 -12.72 5.10 -11.68
CA CYS A 116 -12.19 5.27 -13.03
C CYS A 116 -12.77 6.54 -13.70
N ARG A 117 -11.86 7.38 -14.21
CA ARG A 117 -12.17 8.63 -14.92
C ARG A 117 -12.37 8.37 -16.43
N ASP A 118 -12.57 9.42 -17.21
CA ASP A 118 -12.51 9.39 -18.68
C ASP A 118 -13.50 8.41 -19.36
N ASN A 119 -14.66 8.22 -18.73
CA ASN A 119 -15.71 7.29 -19.16
C ASN A 119 -15.22 5.83 -19.24
N THR A 120 -14.23 5.47 -18.44
CA THR A 120 -13.70 4.11 -18.32
C THR A 120 -14.29 3.36 -17.11
N GLU A 121 -14.26 2.04 -17.18
CA GLU A 121 -14.59 1.11 -16.10
C GLU A 121 -13.78 -0.19 -16.22
N GLY A 122 -14.03 -1.15 -15.33
CA GLY A 122 -13.32 -2.44 -15.29
C GLY A 122 -12.17 -2.46 -14.28
N ILE A 123 -11.50 -3.61 -14.17
CA ILE A 123 -10.48 -3.88 -13.13
C ILE A 123 -9.33 -2.87 -13.22
N ASN A 124 -8.85 -2.61 -14.44
CA ASN A 124 -7.72 -1.73 -14.72
C ASN A 124 -8.17 -0.42 -15.41
N CYS A 125 -9.45 -0.05 -15.30
CA CYS A 125 -10.07 1.01 -16.11
C CYS A 125 -9.91 0.76 -17.63
N ASN A 126 -10.03 -0.51 -18.04
CA ASN A 126 -9.75 -1.02 -19.38
C ASN A 126 -11.01 -1.43 -20.16
N LYS A 127 -12.13 -0.80 -19.85
CA LYS A 127 -13.41 -0.89 -20.57
C LYS A 127 -14.03 0.49 -20.64
N CYS A 128 -14.90 0.72 -21.62
CA CYS A 128 -15.71 1.93 -21.65
C CYS A 128 -17.04 1.68 -20.95
N ILE A 129 -17.53 2.68 -20.23
CA ILE A 129 -18.87 2.65 -19.63
C ILE A 129 -19.95 2.52 -20.71
N PHE A 130 -21.14 2.09 -20.30
CA PHE A 130 -22.29 1.99 -21.19
C PHE A 130 -22.56 3.30 -21.97
N GLY A 131 -22.77 3.18 -23.28
CA GLY A 131 -22.97 4.32 -24.19
C GLY A 131 -21.69 4.87 -24.81
N TYR A 132 -20.52 4.37 -24.40
CA TYR A 132 -19.22 4.71 -24.97
C TYR A 132 -18.55 3.49 -25.61
N TYR A 133 -17.64 3.73 -26.54
CA TYR A 133 -16.82 2.71 -27.17
C TYR A 133 -15.38 3.21 -27.34
N ARG A 134 -14.44 2.27 -27.40
CA ARG A 134 -13.03 2.57 -27.70
C ARG A 134 -12.79 2.49 -29.21
N PRO A 135 -12.43 3.60 -29.90
CA PRO A 135 -11.98 3.54 -31.29
C PRO A 135 -10.71 2.70 -31.41
N LYS A 136 -10.54 1.98 -32.53
CA LYS A 136 -9.36 1.11 -32.76
C LYS A 136 -8.03 1.87 -32.73
N THR A 137 -8.06 3.17 -32.98
CA THR A 137 -6.89 4.06 -33.02
C THR A 137 -6.47 4.59 -31.65
N LYS A 138 -7.28 4.39 -30.61
CA LYS A 138 -7.04 4.94 -29.27
C LYS A 138 -6.37 3.93 -28.35
N TRP A 139 -5.45 4.37 -27.51
CA TRP A 139 -4.77 3.57 -26.50
C TRP A 139 -5.47 3.73 -25.15
N TRP A 140 -5.35 2.72 -24.28
CA TRP A 140 -6.02 2.75 -22.97
C TRP A 140 -5.53 3.83 -22.03
N ASN A 141 -4.40 4.48 -22.29
CA ASN A 141 -3.88 5.58 -21.48
C ASN A 141 -4.31 6.97 -21.94
N GLU A 142 -5.07 7.07 -23.04
CA GLU A 142 -5.55 8.35 -23.55
C GLU A 142 -6.82 8.80 -22.81
N THR A 143 -6.91 10.07 -22.41
CA THR A 143 -8.07 10.61 -21.67
C THR A 143 -9.36 10.69 -22.49
N ASP A 144 -9.27 10.61 -23.82
CA ASP A 144 -10.42 10.52 -24.73
C ASP A 144 -10.55 9.11 -25.36
N VAL A 145 -10.03 8.08 -24.68
CA VAL A 145 -10.09 6.67 -25.13
C VAL A 145 -11.52 6.21 -25.39
N CYS A 146 -12.47 6.63 -24.57
CA CYS A 146 -13.87 6.26 -24.67
C CYS A 146 -14.68 7.38 -25.31
N GLN A 147 -15.22 7.12 -26.50
CA GLN A 147 -16.01 8.07 -27.28
C GLN A 147 -17.48 7.64 -27.30
N ARG A 148 -18.39 8.62 -27.28
CA ARG A 148 -19.83 8.35 -27.25
C ARG A 148 -20.28 7.68 -28.55
N LEU A 149 -21.13 6.67 -28.43
CA LEU A 149 -21.82 6.09 -29.59
C LEU A 149 -22.72 7.18 -30.19
N LEU A 150 -22.45 7.54 -31.45
CA LEU A 150 -23.37 8.40 -32.19
C LEU A 150 -24.66 7.61 -32.41
N SER A 151 -25.78 8.17 -31.96
CA SER A 151 -27.13 7.67 -32.22
C SER A 151 -27.47 7.70 -33.70
#